data_AF-A0A397BPG9-F1
#
_entry.id   AF-A0A397BPG9-F1
#
_cell.length_a   1.000
_cell.length_b   1.000
_cell.length_c   1.000
_cell.angle_alpha   90.00
_cell.angle_beta   90.00
_cell.angle_gamma   90.00
#
_symmetry.space_group_name_H-M   'P 1'
#
loop_
_entity.id
_entity.type
_entity.pdbx_description
1 polymer ?
#
loop_
_entity_poly.entity_id
_entity_poly.type
_entity_poly.pdbx_seq_one_letter_code
_entity_poly.pdbx_strand_id
1 'polypeptide(L)' 'DIYGADEFVECSICLEDPTTAIVLPCRHKCICATCLAEIDACPICRAKFASYITT' A
#
# COMPACT_ATOMS: atom_id res chain seq x y z
N ASP A 1 24.12 -10.38 13.37
CA ASP A 1 24.37 -9.54 12.18
C ASP A 1 23.30 -8.48 12.11
N ILE A 2 23.75 -7.23 12.10
CA ILE A 2 22.96 -6.03 12.37
C ILE A 2 22.17 -5.73 11.10
N TYR A 3 21.04 -6.42 10.91
CA TYR A 3 20.10 -6.14 9.81
C TYR A 3 19.39 -4.82 10.12
N GLY A 4 20.03 -3.71 9.76
CA GLY A 4 19.34 -2.45 9.47
C GLY A 4 18.54 -2.62 8.18
N ALA A 5 17.50 -3.46 8.22
CA ALA A 5 16.49 -3.48 7.18
C ALA A 5 15.72 -2.17 7.36
N ASP A 6 15.94 -1.25 6.42
CA ASP A 6 15.03 -0.14 6.20
C ASP A 6 13.62 -0.78 6.10
N GLU A 7 12.78 -0.58 7.13
CA GLU A 7 11.52 -1.31 7.36
C GLU A 7 10.46 -0.89 6.33
N PHE A 8 10.69 -1.19 5.06
CA PHE A 8 9.68 -1.03 4.04
C PHE A 8 8.67 -2.15 4.19
N VAL A 9 7.42 -1.79 4.45
CA VAL A 9 6.29 -2.73 4.44
C VAL A 9 6.03 -3.15 2.99
N GLU A 10 6.01 -4.45 2.73
CA GLU A 10 5.73 -5.03 1.40
C GLU A 10 4.26 -4.82 0.98
N CYS A 11 4.03 -4.68 -0.33
CA CYS A 11 2.71 -4.58 -0.91
C CYS A 11 1.89 -5.84 -0.60
N SER A 12 0.73 -5.67 0.03
CA SER A 12 -0.17 -6.76 0.41
C SER A 12 -0.80 -7.52 -0.77
N ILE A 13 -0.57 -7.06 -2.02
CA ILE A 13 -1.09 -7.69 -3.24
C ILE A 13 0.02 -8.48 -3.95
N CYS A 14 1.10 -7.82 -4.38
CA CYS A 14 2.16 -8.48 -5.14
C CYS A 14 3.23 -9.15 -4.28
N LEU A 15 3.38 -8.74 -3.02
CA LEU A 15 4.44 -9.22 -2.11
C LEU A 15 5.87 -9.06 -2.69
N GLU A 16 6.06 -8.09 -3.59
CA GLU A 16 7.32 -7.88 -4.31
C GLU A 16 7.81 -6.44 -4.14
N ASP A 17 6.92 -5.47 -4.37
CA ASP A 17 7.23 -4.05 -4.23
C ASP A 17 6.95 -3.52 -2.82
N PRO A 18 7.68 -2.49 -2.36
CA PRO A 18 7.34 -1.78 -1.13
C PRO A 18 6.03 -1.00 -1.27
N THR A 19 5.35 -0.81 -0.14
CA THR A 19 4.16 0.04 -0.07
C THR A 19 4.51 1.50 -0.30
N THR A 20 3.82 2.12 -1.25
CA THR A 20 4.04 3.53 -1.64
C THR A 20 2.75 4.35 -1.64
N ALA A 21 1.58 3.71 -1.49
CA ALA A 21 0.30 4.40 -1.54
C ALA A 21 -0.47 4.35 -0.21
N ILE A 22 -1.00 5.50 0.20
CA ILE A 22 -1.98 5.65 1.28
C ILE A 22 -3.34 5.94 0.65
N VAL A 23 -4.30 5.03 0.82
CA VAL A 23 -5.66 5.19 0.28
C VAL A 23 -6.58 5.95 1.23
N LEU A 24 -7.36 6.91 0.71
CA LEU A 24 -8.27 7.75 1.50
C LEU A 24 -9.74 7.38 1.27
N PRO A 25 -10.59 7.34 2.32
CA PRO A 25 -10.37 7.97 3.63
C PRO A 25 -9.75 7.07 4.71
N CYS A 26 -9.58 5.76 4.46
CA CYS A 26 -9.20 4.81 5.52
C CYS A 26 -7.73 4.90 5.99
N ARG A 27 -6.85 5.52 5.19
CA ARG A 27 -5.42 5.77 5.48
C ARG A 27 -4.53 4.53 5.60
N HIS A 28 -4.96 3.35 5.16
CA HIS A 28 -4.07 2.19 5.12
C HIS A 28 -2.98 2.37 4.05
N LYS A 29 -1.71 2.27 4.47
CA LYS A 29 -0.55 2.14 3.59
C LYS A 29 -0.26 0.64 3.40
N CYS A 30 -0.79 0.05 2.33
CA CYS A 30 -0.80 -1.42 2.18
C CYS A 30 -0.50 -1.91 0.77
N ILE A 31 -0.29 -1.02 -0.21
CA ILE A 31 -0.08 -1.38 -1.61
C ILE A 31 1.00 -0.51 -2.26
N CYS A 32 1.64 -1.04 -3.30
CA CYS A 32 2.51 -0.31 -4.21
C CYS A 32 1.69 0.47 -5.26
N ALA A 33 2.36 1.37 -5.99
CA ALA A 33 1.74 2.21 -7.01
C ALA A 33 1.17 1.41 -8.20
N THR A 34 1.81 0.29 -8.57
CA THR A 34 1.33 -0.58 -9.65
C THR A 34 0.00 -1.25 -9.26
N CYS A 35 -0.07 -1.87 -8.08
CA CYS A 35 -1.30 -2.54 -7.63
C CYS A 35 -2.42 -1.56 -7.29
N LEU A 36 -2.11 -0.30 -6.96
CA LEU A 36 -3.11 0.75 -6.76
C LEU A 36 -3.96 1.01 -8.01
N ALA A 37 -3.37 0.90 -9.22
CA ALA A 37 -4.08 1.13 -10.48
C ALA A 37 -5.14 0.06 -10.79
N GLU A 38 -5.04 -1.11 -10.16
CA GLU A 38 -5.86 -2.30 -10.45
C GLU A 38 -7.01 -2.51 -9.47
N ILE A 39 -7.18 -1.62 -8.48
CA ILE A 39 -8.18 -1.79 -7.42
C ILE A 39 -8.99 -0.51 -7.18
N ASP A 40 -10.18 -0.65 -6.60
CA ASP A 40 -11.06 0.48 -6.25
C ASP A 40 -11.50 0.49 -4.76
N ALA A 41 -10.97 -0.45 -3.97
CA ALA A 41 -11.23 -0.59 -2.55
C ALA A 41 -9.96 -1.02 -1.79
N CYS A 42 -9.84 -0.58 -0.54
CA CYS A 42 -8.69 -0.92 0.30
C CYS A 42 -8.63 -2.43 0.58
N PRO A 43 -7.49 -3.12 0.36
CA PRO A 43 -7.35 -4.56 0.66
C PRO A 43 -7.57 -4.93 2.14
N ILE A 44 -7.28 -3.99 3.06
CA ILE A 44 -7.35 -4.23 4.50
C ILE A 44 -8.79 -4.14 5.02
N CYS A 45 -9.49 -3.04 4.74
CA CYS A 45 -10.80 -2.76 5.33
C CYS A 45 -11.96 -2.78 4.32
N ARG A 46 -11.67 -3.00 3.02
CA ARG A 46 -12.63 -3.04 1.92
C ARG A 46 -13.41 -1.74 1.68
N ALA A 47 -13.03 -0.65 2.34
CA ALA A 47 -13.60 0.67 2.08
C ALA A 47 -13.24 1.12 0.65
N LYS A 48 -14.25 1.55 -0.11
CA LYS A 48 -14.05 2.26 -1.38
C LYS A 48 -13.22 3.51 -1.11
N PHE A 49 -12.21 3.75 -1.94
CA PHE A 49 -11.40 4.97 -1.84
C PHE A 49 -11.65 5.86 -3.07
N ALA A 50 -11.58 7.17 -2.87
CA ALA A 50 -11.78 8.16 -3.93
C ALA A 50 -10.49 8.92 -4.28
N SER A 51 -9.50 8.86 -3.40
CA SER A 51 -8.20 9.49 -3.59
C SER A 51 -7.12 8.75 -2.83
N TYR A 52 -5.86 9.07 -3.13
CA TYR A 52 -4.69 8.46 -2.51
C TYR A 52 -3.52 9.45 -2.48
N ILE A 53 -2.52 9.15 -1.65
CA ILE A 53 -1.24 9.86 -1.59
C ILE A 53 -0.14 8.84 -1.91
N THR A 54 0.77 9.18 -2.82
CA THR A 54 1.92 8.35 -3.19
C THR A 54 3.24 8.98 -2.72
N THR A 55 4.17 8.15 -2.26
CA THR A 55 5.54 8.52 -1.88
C THR A 55 6.56 7.81 -2.75
#